data_AF-A0A7S1SNC7-F1
#
_entry.id   AF-A0A7S1SNC7-F1
#
_cell.length_a   1.000
_cell.length_b   1.000
_cell.length_c   1.000
_cell.angle_alpha   90.00
_cell.angle_beta   90.00
_cell.angle_gamma   90.00
#
_symmetry.space_group_name_H-M   'P 1'
#
loop_
_entity.id
_entity.type
_entity.pdbx_description
1 polymer ?
#
loop_
_entity_poly.entity_id
_entity_poly.type
_entity_poly.pdbx_seq_one_letter_code
_entity_poly.pdbx_strand_id
1 'polypeptide(L)'
;ELETEELQAVARCQAVARGWLVRRGAALAWARTRKKVAARRAAARRWETHRRGVKATADTERQLLGVWMASTREVNNAAAAISEEVRRFEASWARHVKRAQQVALAAPMPRNWVPQMDPVTTRPTFLNVRTGELHTLHPNLHKVQPQLEQQRNAAEQSLQQRLLRLRTYAVGVREAAAAQQEGLYAKLKSTREAAARLG
;
A
#
# COMPACT_ATOMS: atom_id res chain seq x y z
N GLU A 1 57.19 61.51 37.27
CA GLU A 1 56.24 60.38 37.40
C GLU A 1 54.81 60.77 37.04
N LEU A 2 54.31 61.95 37.47
CA LEU A 2 52.97 62.45 37.10
C LEU A 2 52.79 62.73 35.59
N GLU A 3 53.81 63.29 34.91
CA GLU A 3 53.74 63.57 33.46
C GLU A 3 53.61 62.29 32.60
N THR A 4 54.17 61.17 33.07
CA THR A 4 54.07 59.88 32.36
C THR A 4 52.69 59.26 32.46
N GLU A 5 51.96 59.49 33.56
CA GLU A 5 50.59 58.98 33.73
C GLU A 5 49.58 59.78 32.89
N GLU A 6 49.73 61.10 32.82
CA GLU A 6 48.88 61.96 31.99
C GLU A 6 49.04 61.65 30.50
N LEU A 7 50.28 61.46 30.03
CA LEU A 7 50.55 61.05 28.65
C LEU A 7 49.95 59.67 28.32
N GLN A 8 49.99 58.73 29.28
CA GLN A 8 49.34 57.42 29.12
C GLN A 8 47.80 57.54 29.08
N ALA A 9 47.21 58.41 29.91
CA ALA A 9 45.76 58.65 29.91
C ALA A 9 45.29 59.28 28.60
N VAL A 10 46.03 60.26 28.06
CA VAL A 10 45.76 60.87 26.75
C VAL A 10 45.90 59.83 25.63
N ALA A 11 46.93 58.99 25.65
CA ALA A 11 47.11 57.94 24.66
C ALA A 11 45.96 56.92 24.67
N ARG A 12 45.45 56.54 25.85
CA ARG A 12 44.28 55.66 25.99
C ARG A 12 43.01 56.33 25.45
N CYS A 13 42.77 57.60 25.79
CA CYS A 13 41.62 58.35 25.27
C CYS A 13 41.66 58.49 23.74
N GLN A 14 42.83 58.80 23.18
CA GLN A 14 43.02 58.86 21.73
C GLN A 14 42.85 57.49 21.05
N ALA A 15 43.32 56.40 21.67
CA ALA A 15 43.10 55.05 21.16
C ALA A 15 41.62 54.65 21.16
N VAL A 16 40.87 55.01 22.21
CA VAL A 16 39.42 54.78 22.30
C VAL A 16 38.68 55.62 21.24
N ALA A 17 39.02 56.90 21.09
CA ALA A 17 38.43 57.79 20.09
C ALA A 17 38.73 57.31 18.65
N ARG A 18 39.98 56.92 18.35
CA ARG A 18 40.36 56.32 17.07
C ARG A 18 39.64 55.00 16.82
N GLY A 19 39.57 54.12 17.82
CA GLY A 19 38.83 52.85 17.73
C GLY A 19 37.33 53.04 17.55
N TRP A 20 36.75 54.12 18.08
CA TRP A 20 35.35 54.49 17.87
C TRP A 20 35.12 55.08 16.47
N LEU A 21 35.98 56.00 16.03
CA LEU A 21 35.95 56.60 14.69
C LEU A 21 36.19 55.58 13.59
N VAL A 22 37.05 54.58 13.79
CA VAL A 22 37.23 53.45 12.87
C VAL A 22 35.94 52.63 12.82
N ARG A 23 35.37 52.23 13.97
CA ARG A 23 34.13 51.43 14.04
C ARG A 23 32.90 52.11 13.43
N ARG A 24 32.84 53.45 13.48
CA ARG A 24 31.80 54.32 12.89
C ARG A 24 32.18 54.94 11.54
N GLY A 25 33.41 54.76 11.10
CA GLY A 25 33.91 55.36 9.87
C GLY A 25 33.05 54.91 8.71
N ALA A 26 32.65 55.86 7.85
CA ALA A 26 31.77 55.62 6.73
C ALA A 26 32.20 54.39 5.91
N ALA A 27 33.51 54.19 5.72
CA ALA A 27 34.08 53.03 5.03
C ALA A 27 33.71 51.66 5.67
N LEU A 28 33.78 51.51 7.00
CA LEU A 28 33.44 50.26 7.70
C LEU A 28 31.93 50.03 7.75
N ALA A 29 31.14 51.09 7.89
CA ALA A 29 29.68 51.03 7.78
C ALA A 29 29.27 50.59 6.36
N TRP A 30 29.84 51.20 5.31
CA TRP A 30 29.63 50.82 3.92
C TRP A 30 30.07 49.38 3.62
N ALA A 31 31.21 48.93 4.16
CA ALA A 31 31.67 47.55 4.01
C ALA A 31 30.69 46.52 4.64
N ARG A 32 30.16 46.80 5.84
CA ARG A 32 29.13 45.96 6.47
C ARG A 32 27.84 45.94 5.66
N THR A 33 27.39 47.09 5.17
CA THR A 33 26.19 47.18 4.32
C THR A 33 26.39 46.42 3.01
N ARG A 34 27.56 46.55 2.37
CA ARG A 34 27.92 45.78 1.16
C ARG A 34 27.90 44.28 1.42
N LYS A 35 28.46 43.81 2.55
CA LYS A 35 28.37 42.39 2.97
C LYS A 35 26.93 41.94 3.18
N LYS A 36 26.09 42.73 3.86
CA LYS A 36 24.66 42.42 4.07
C LYS A 36 23.90 42.35 2.74
N VAL A 37 24.12 43.30 1.83
CA VAL A 37 23.51 43.30 0.50
C VAL A 37 23.99 42.10 -0.34
N ALA A 38 25.28 41.77 -0.29
CA ALA A 38 25.82 40.58 -0.96
C ALA A 38 25.20 39.29 -0.41
N ALA A 39 25.06 39.15 0.92
CA ALA A 39 24.40 38.02 1.55
C ALA A 39 22.93 37.88 1.14
N ARG A 40 22.19 39.00 1.10
CA ARG A 40 20.79 39.03 0.62
C ARG A 40 20.67 38.62 -0.85
N ARG A 41 21.55 39.12 -1.71
CA ARG A 41 21.60 38.73 -3.13
C ARG A 41 21.93 37.25 -3.29
N ALA A 42 22.88 36.72 -2.52
CA ALA A 42 23.22 35.30 -2.51
C ALA A 42 22.06 34.43 -1.99
N ALA A 43 21.32 34.88 -0.97
CA ALA A 43 20.12 34.20 -0.50
C ALA A 43 18.99 34.21 -1.55
N ALA A 44 18.74 35.37 -2.19
CA ALA A 44 17.75 35.49 -3.26
C ALA A 44 18.08 34.59 -4.46
N ARG A 45 19.36 34.52 -4.87
CA ARG A 45 19.82 33.60 -5.92
C ARG A 45 19.60 32.14 -5.53
N ARG A 46 20.00 31.74 -4.31
CA ARG A 46 19.77 30.38 -3.80
C ARG A 46 18.28 30.01 -3.80
N TRP A 47 17.42 30.93 -3.38
CA TRP A 47 15.96 30.73 -3.42
C TRP A 47 15.44 30.56 -4.84
N GLU A 48 15.86 31.42 -5.77
CA GLU A 48 15.44 31.33 -7.17
C GLU A 48 15.92 30.02 -7.83
N THR A 49 17.16 29.61 -7.58
CA THR A 49 17.69 28.31 -8.02
C THR A 49 16.86 27.15 -7.44
N HIS A 50 16.57 27.18 -6.13
CA HIS A 50 15.72 26.18 -5.49
C HIS A 50 14.31 26.14 -6.09
N ARG A 51 13.67 27.30 -6.28
CA ARG A 51 12.34 27.42 -6.87
C ARG A 51 12.28 26.84 -8.29
N ARG A 52 13.30 27.10 -9.12
CA ARG A 52 13.42 26.51 -10.46
C ARG A 52 13.59 25.00 -10.39
N GLY A 53 14.42 24.52 -9.46
CA GLY A 53 14.60 23.08 -9.21
C GLY A 53 13.28 22.39 -8.85
N VAL A 54 12.54 22.94 -7.88
CA VAL A 54 11.22 22.42 -7.49
C VAL A 54 10.24 22.44 -8.66
N LYS A 55 10.19 23.53 -9.43
CA LYS A 55 9.30 23.62 -10.60
C LYS A 55 9.65 22.57 -11.67
N ALA A 56 10.95 22.28 -11.86
CA ALA A 56 11.40 21.30 -12.83
C ALA A 56 11.12 19.84 -12.39
N THR A 57 11.14 19.54 -11.09
CA THR A 57 10.89 18.19 -10.58
C THR A 57 9.42 17.89 -10.25
N ALA A 58 8.60 18.92 -10.05
CA ALA A 58 7.24 18.78 -9.54
C ALA A 58 6.35 17.80 -10.33
N ASP A 59 6.43 17.81 -11.67
CA ASP A 59 5.60 16.93 -12.50
C ASP A 59 6.03 15.47 -12.38
N THR A 60 7.35 15.20 -12.35
CA THR A 60 7.90 13.84 -12.16
C THR A 60 7.58 13.30 -10.76
N GLU A 61 7.66 14.16 -9.74
CA GLU A 61 7.27 13.81 -8.35
C GLU A 61 5.77 13.48 -8.27
N ARG A 62 4.90 14.27 -8.92
CA ARG A 62 3.46 13.96 -9.02
C ARG A 62 3.19 12.65 -9.75
N GLN A 63 3.93 12.36 -10.83
CA GLN A 63 3.82 11.10 -11.56
C GLN A 63 4.21 9.90 -10.68
N LEU A 64 5.30 10.00 -9.91
CA LEU A 64 5.71 8.95 -8.96
C LEU A 64 4.63 8.64 -7.93
N LEU A 65 4.06 9.68 -7.30
CA LEU A 65 2.96 9.53 -6.36
C LEU A 65 1.72 8.93 -7.03
N GLY A 66 1.40 9.38 -8.25
CA GLY A 66 0.27 8.84 -9.03
C GLY A 66 0.42 7.35 -9.31
N VAL A 67 1.59 6.90 -9.76
CA VAL A 67 1.88 5.48 -10.01
C VAL A 67 1.79 4.66 -8.72
N TRP A 68 2.35 5.18 -7.62
CA TRP A 68 2.28 4.50 -6.32
C TRP A 68 0.84 4.35 -5.80
N MET A 69 0.04 5.42 -5.86
CA MET A 69 -1.36 5.38 -5.44
C MET A 69 -2.19 4.45 -6.33
N ALA A 70 -2.03 4.53 -7.66
CA ALA A 70 -2.76 3.70 -8.59
C ALA A 70 -2.42 2.21 -8.41
N SER A 71 -1.14 1.85 -8.33
CA SER A 71 -0.73 0.46 -8.15
C SER A 71 -1.18 -0.12 -6.81
N THR A 72 -1.10 0.66 -5.73
CA THR A 72 -1.61 0.24 -4.41
C THR A 72 -3.11 0.00 -4.46
N ARG A 73 -3.87 0.89 -5.11
CA ARG A 73 -5.32 0.75 -5.27
C ARG A 73 -5.66 -0.51 -6.07
N GLU A 74 -5.02 -0.74 -7.21
CA GLU A 74 -5.30 -1.91 -8.04
C GLU A 74 -4.95 -3.24 -7.35
N VAL A 75 -3.84 -3.28 -6.60
CA VAL A 75 -3.47 -4.45 -5.79
C VAL A 75 -4.52 -4.71 -4.71
N ASN A 76 -5.00 -3.66 -4.04
CA ASN A 76 -6.06 -3.78 -3.02
C ASN A 76 -7.40 -4.22 -3.64
N ASN A 77 -7.75 -3.69 -4.82
CA ASN A 77 -8.94 -4.12 -5.57
C ASN A 77 -8.86 -5.60 -5.92
N ALA A 78 -7.70 -6.08 -6.39
CA ALA A 78 -7.49 -7.49 -6.71
C ALA A 78 -7.60 -8.38 -5.45
N ALA A 79 -7.07 -7.94 -4.31
CA ALA A 79 -7.22 -8.65 -3.04
C ALA A 79 -8.69 -8.72 -2.60
N ALA A 80 -9.43 -7.61 -2.68
CA ALA A 80 -10.86 -7.57 -2.37
C ALA A 80 -11.67 -8.48 -3.31
N ALA A 81 -11.34 -8.50 -4.61
CA ALA A 81 -11.96 -9.37 -5.60
C ALA A 81 -11.73 -10.86 -5.28
N ILE A 82 -10.53 -11.23 -4.83
CA ILE A 82 -10.23 -12.60 -4.38
C ILE A 82 -11.13 -13.00 -3.21
N SER A 83 -11.23 -12.17 -2.17
CA SER A 83 -12.07 -12.46 -1.00
C SER A 83 -13.55 -12.57 -1.38
N GLU A 84 -14.03 -11.69 -2.24
CA GLU A 84 -15.41 -11.68 -2.72
C GLU A 84 -15.73 -12.91 -3.58
N GLU A 85 -14.80 -13.34 -4.43
CA GLU A 85 -14.98 -14.52 -5.27
C GLU A 85 -15.10 -15.80 -4.44
N VAL A 86 -14.26 -15.94 -3.39
CA VAL A 86 -14.36 -17.05 -2.42
C VAL A 86 -15.71 -17.02 -1.70
N ARG A 87 -16.14 -15.85 -1.23
CA ARG A 87 -17.42 -15.68 -0.53
C ARG A 87 -18.61 -16.05 -1.44
N ARG A 88 -18.59 -15.61 -2.70
CA ARG A 88 -19.62 -15.93 -3.70
C ARG A 88 -19.65 -17.43 -4.00
N PHE A 89 -18.49 -18.06 -4.11
CA PHE A 89 -18.38 -19.50 -4.30
C PHE A 89 -19.06 -20.24 -3.14
N GLU A 90 -18.65 -20.00 -1.90
CA GLU A 90 -19.21 -20.69 -0.74
C GLU A 90 -20.73 -20.48 -0.61
N ALA A 91 -21.20 -19.24 -0.80
CA ALA A 91 -22.63 -18.93 -0.75
C ALA A 91 -23.44 -19.58 -1.89
N SER A 92 -22.87 -19.71 -3.08
CA SER A 92 -23.53 -20.40 -4.20
C SER A 92 -23.51 -21.92 -4.01
N TRP A 93 -22.40 -22.47 -3.52
CA TRP A 93 -22.24 -23.89 -3.23
C TRP A 93 -23.18 -24.35 -2.12
N ALA A 94 -23.27 -23.62 -1.00
CA ALA A 94 -24.19 -23.95 0.09
C ALA A 94 -25.66 -23.99 -0.39
N ARG A 95 -26.06 -23.06 -1.27
CA ARG A 95 -27.40 -23.06 -1.89
C ARG A 95 -27.60 -24.26 -2.81
N HIS A 96 -26.59 -24.62 -3.60
CA HIS A 96 -26.63 -25.79 -4.49
C HIS A 96 -26.79 -27.08 -3.69
N VAL A 97 -25.97 -27.29 -2.67
CA VAL A 97 -26.04 -28.47 -1.78
C VAL A 97 -27.41 -28.55 -1.11
N LYS A 98 -27.92 -27.45 -0.54
CA LYS A 98 -29.24 -27.43 0.09
C LYS A 98 -30.35 -27.86 -0.88
N ARG A 99 -30.34 -27.36 -2.12
CA ARG A 99 -31.32 -27.75 -3.14
C ARG A 99 -31.20 -29.23 -3.52
N ALA A 100 -29.98 -29.72 -3.74
CA ALA A 100 -29.74 -31.12 -4.07
C ALA A 100 -30.23 -32.06 -2.95
N GLN A 101 -29.95 -31.70 -1.69
CA GLN A 101 -30.44 -32.44 -0.53
C GLN A 101 -31.97 -32.40 -0.43
N GLN A 102 -32.60 -31.24 -0.63
CA GLN A 102 -34.06 -31.11 -0.61
C GLN A 102 -34.72 -32.02 -1.66
N VAL A 103 -34.20 -32.04 -2.88
CA VAL A 103 -34.72 -32.92 -3.96
C VAL A 103 -34.53 -34.39 -3.59
N ALA A 104 -33.37 -34.76 -3.03
CA ALA A 104 -33.09 -36.14 -2.63
C ALA A 104 -33.98 -36.62 -1.47
N LEU A 105 -34.25 -35.75 -0.51
CA LEU A 105 -35.11 -36.04 0.65
C LEU A 105 -36.61 -36.07 0.29
N ALA A 106 -37.02 -35.31 -0.74
CA ALA A 106 -38.40 -35.33 -1.24
C ALA A 106 -38.72 -36.60 -2.05
N ALA A 107 -37.71 -37.26 -2.61
CA ALA A 107 -37.90 -38.51 -3.32
C ALA A 107 -38.34 -39.64 -2.37
N PRO A 108 -39.23 -40.55 -2.79
CA PRO A 108 -39.65 -41.67 -1.96
C PRO A 108 -38.43 -42.51 -1.56
N MET A 109 -38.48 -43.12 -0.37
CA MET A 109 -37.41 -43.99 0.09
C MET A 109 -37.28 -45.22 -0.84
N PRO A 110 -36.05 -45.70 -1.09
CA PRO A 110 -35.86 -46.89 -1.90
C PRO A 110 -36.47 -48.11 -1.20
N ARG A 111 -36.92 -49.08 -2.00
CA ARG A 111 -37.41 -50.36 -1.49
C ARG A 111 -36.34 -50.99 -0.58
N ASN A 112 -36.75 -51.54 0.55
CA ASN A 112 -35.92 -52.14 1.60
C ASN A 112 -35.22 -51.18 2.57
N TRP A 113 -35.66 -49.93 2.65
CA TRP A 113 -35.19 -48.99 3.68
C TRP A 113 -36.32 -48.66 4.64
N VAL A 114 -36.01 -48.70 5.94
CA VAL A 114 -36.96 -48.40 7.01
C VAL A 114 -36.35 -47.34 7.93
N PRO A 115 -37.02 -46.19 8.14
CA PRO A 115 -36.59 -45.21 9.10
C PRO A 115 -36.87 -45.74 10.51
N GLN A 116 -35.89 -45.62 11.39
CA GLN A 116 -35.97 -46.00 12.80
C GLN A 116 -35.49 -44.84 13.66
N MET A 117 -35.93 -44.83 14.90
CA MET A 117 -35.42 -43.91 15.92
C MET A 117 -34.45 -44.68 16.81
N ASP A 118 -33.21 -44.21 16.89
CA ASP A 118 -32.26 -44.77 17.85
C ASP A 118 -32.72 -44.41 19.28
N PRO A 119 -32.97 -45.41 20.15
CA PRO A 119 -33.47 -45.16 21.51
C PRO A 119 -32.45 -44.44 22.41
N VAL A 120 -31.15 -44.50 22.08
CA VAL A 120 -30.09 -43.87 22.87
C VAL A 120 -29.84 -42.45 22.40
N THR A 121 -29.64 -42.26 21.09
CA THR A 121 -29.26 -40.95 20.55
C THR A 121 -30.46 -40.09 20.18
N THR A 122 -31.68 -40.65 20.09
CA THR A 122 -32.90 -39.99 19.61
C THR A 122 -32.76 -39.38 18.20
N ARG A 123 -31.79 -39.86 17.41
CA ARG A 123 -31.56 -39.41 16.03
C ARG A 123 -32.17 -40.40 15.04
N PRO A 124 -32.70 -39.90 13.89
CA PRO A 124 -33.23 -40.77 12.86
C PRO A 124 -32.10 -41.59 12.25
N THR A 125 -32.28 -42.89 12.25
CA THR A 125 -31.41 -43.86 11.60
C THR A 125 -32.20 -44.62 10.53
N PHE A 126 -31.49 -45.21 9.58
CA PHE A 126 -32.10 -45.86 8.42
C PHE A 126 -31.57 -47.29 8.33
N LEU A 127 -32.46 -48.26 8.56
CA LEU A 127 -32.15 -49.68 8.46
C LEU A 127 -32.36 -50.15 7.02
N ASN A 128 -31.33 -50.77 6.44
CA ASN A 128 -31.44 -51.47 5.17
C ASN A 128 -31.83 -52.93 5.44
N VAL A 129 -33.09 -53.30 5.23
CA VAL A 129 -33.58 -54.66 5.56
C VAL A 129 -33.03 -55.75 4.66
N ARG A 130 -32.38 -55.40 3.54
CA ARG A 130 -31.70 -56.37 2.69
C ARG A 130 -30.32 -56.76 3.23
N THR A 131 -29.58 -55.81 3.79
CA THR A 131 -28.20 -56.03 4.28
C THR A 131 -28.11 -56.14 5.80
N GLY A 132 -29.15 -55.71 6.53
CA GLY A 132 -29.14 -55.61 7.99
C GLY A 132 -28.35 -54.42 8.53
N GLU A 133 -27.81 -53.55 7.66
CA GLU A 133 -26.97 -52.44 8.07
C GLU A 133 -27.80 -51.21 8.47
N LEU A 134 -27.32 -50.52 9.50
CA LEU A 134 -27.91 -49.28 9.99
C LEU A 134 -27.06 -48.09 9.55
N HIS A 135 -27.70 -47.08 8.96
CA HIS A 135 -27.05 -45.89 8.44
C HIS A 135 -27.61 -44.63 9.12
N THR A 136 -26.76 -43.62 9.34
CA THR A 136 -27.19 -42.31 9.88
C THR A 136 -27.63 -41.34 8.77
N LEU A 137 -27.18 -41.58 7.54
CA LEU A 137 -27.51 -40.77 6.37
C LEU A 137 -28.77 -41.32 5.69
N HIS A 138 -29.61 -40.42 5.16
CA HIS A 138 -30.79 -40.82 4.40
C HIS A 138 -30.36 -41.57 3.11
N PRO A 139 -30.98 -42.72 2.76
CA PRO A 139 -30.51 -43.56 1.65
C PRO A 139 -30.44 -42.86 0.29
N ASN A 140 -31.36 -41.92 0.01
CA ASN A 140 -31.31 -41.13 -1.22
C ASN A 140 -30.07 -40.21 -1.31
N LEU A 141 -29.49 -39.83 -0.17
CA LEU A 141 -28.28 -39.01 -0.15
C LEU A 141 -27.01 -39.81 -0.48
N HIS A 142 -27.01 -41.14 -0.30
CA HIS A 142 -25.84 -41.97 -0.64
C HIS A 142 -25.46 -41.88 -2.12
N LYS A 143 -26.45 -41.71 -3.00
CA LYS A 143 -26.21 -41.54 -4.45
C LYS A 143 -25.78 -40.12 -4.81
N VAL A 144 -26.28 -39.13 -4.07
CA VAL A 144 -26.09 -37.70 -4.37
C VAL A 144 -24.77 -37.19 -3.82
N GLN A 145 -24.30 -37.71 -2.69
CA GLN A 145 -23.09 -37.24 -2.03
C GLN A 145 -21.84 -37.40 -2.91
N PRO A 146 -21.54 -38.57 -3.52
CA PRO A 146 -20.38 -38.70 -4.42
C PRO A 146 -20.45 -37.75 -5.63
N GLN A 147 -21.65 -37.49 -6.14
CA GLN A 147 -21.86 -36.55 -7.24
C GLN A 147 -21.59 -35.11 -6.80
N LEU A 148 -22.04 -34.72 -5.60
CA LEU A 148 -21.75 -33.40 -5.03
C LEU A 148 -20.26 -33.21 -4.78
N GLU A 149 -19.55 -34.25 -4.32
CA GLU A 149 -18.09 -34.21 -4.12
C GLU A 149 -17.36 -34.02 -5.46
N GLN A 150 -17.72 -34.77 -6.49
CA GLN A 150 -17.16 -34.60 -7.84
C GLN A 150 -17.43 -33.19 -8.40
N GLN A 151 -18.66 -32.70 -8.26
CA GLN A 151 -19.04 -31.35 -8.69
C GLN A 151 -18.26 -30.27 -7.92
N ARG A 152 -18.09 -30.46 -6.60
CA ARG A 152 -17.32 -29.54 -5.76
C ARG A 152 -15.88 -29.45 -6.25
N ASN A 153 -15.23 -30.60 -6.46
CA ASN A 153 -13.85 -30.65 -6.92
C ASN A 153 -13.66 -29.93 -8.26
N ALA A 154 -14.55 -30.16 -9.23
CA ALA A 154 -14.50 -29.46 -10.51
C ALA A 154 -14.74 -27.94 -10.38
N ALA A 155 -15.67 -27.55 -9.51
CA ALA A 155 -15.96 -26.14 -9.26
C ALA A 155 -14.82 -25.43 -8.50
N GLU A 156 -14.17 -26.12 -7.56
CA GLU A 156 -12.99 -25.62 -6.84
C GLU A 156 -11.79 -25.46 -7.76
N GLN A 157 -11.55 -26.38 -8.69
CA GLN A 157 -10.52 -26.21 -9.73
C GLN A 157 -10.78 -24.95 -10.57
N SER A 158 -12.05 -24.72 -10.96
CA SER A 158 -12.44 -23.52 -11.70
C SER A 158 -12.23 -22.24 -10.87
N LEU A 159 -12.57 -22.28 -9.57
CA LEU A 159 -12.29 -21.18 -8.64
C LEU A 159 -10.78 -20.92 -8.54
N GLN A 160 -9.97 -21.95 -8.34
CA GLN A 160 -8.51 -21.84 -8.22
C GLN A 160 -7.90 -21.19 -9.47
N GLN A 161 -8.38 -21.53 -10.67
CA GLN A 161 -7.94 -20.88 -11.91
C GLN A 161 -8.28 -19.38 -11.93
N ARG A 162 -9.49 -19.00 -11.51
CA ARG A 162 -9.88 -17.58 -11.39
C ARG A 162 -9.02 -16.83 -10.37
N LEU A 163 -8.80 -17.43 -9.20
CA LEU A 163 -7.96 -16.85 -8.15
C LEU A 163 -6.50 -16.71 -8.59
N LEU A 164 -5.96 -17.70 -9.33
CA LEU A 164 -4.62 -17.63 -9.89
C LEU A 164 -4.49 -16.45 -10.85
N ARG A 165 -5.44 -16.26 -11.77
CA ARG A 165 -5.44 -15.11 -12.69
C ARG A 165 -5.43 -13.78 -11.96
N LEU A 166 -6.23 -13.63 -10.90
CA LEU A 166 -6.25 -12.41 -10.08
C LEU A 166 -4.92 -12.17 -9.35
N ARG A 167 -4.29 -13.23 -8.83
CA ARG A 167 -2.98 -13.14 -8.19
C ARG A 167 -1.90 -12.76 -9.20
N THR A 168 -1.86 -13.40 -10.37
CA THR A 168 -0.93 -13.09 -11.45
C THR A 168 -1.13 -11.64 -11.92
N TYR A 169 -2.36 -11.18 -12.05
CA TYR A 169 -2.66 -9.79 -12.36
C TYR A 169 -2.09 -8.84 -11.30
N ALA A 170 -2.31 -9.09 -10.01
CA ALA A 170 -1.79 -8.25 -8.94
C ALA A 170 -0.25 -8.21 -8.91
N VAL A 171 0.41 -9.33 -9.21
CA VAL A 171 1.87 -9.38 -9.38
C VAL A 171 2.32 -8.52 -10.57
N GLY A 172 1.67 -8.70 -11.73
CA GLY A 172 1.99 -7.91 -12.93
C GLY A 172 1.79 -6.40 -12.73
N VAL A 173 0.78 -5.97 -11.97
CA VAL A 173 0.59 -4.57 -11.58
C VAL A 173 1.77 -4.06 -10.75
N ARG A 174 2.27 -4.85 -9.79
CA ARG A 174 3.41 -4.46 -8.95
C ARG A 174 4.70 -4.34 -9.77
N GLU A 175 4.95 -5.30 -10.64
CA GLU A 175 6.13 -5.32 -11.52
C GLU A 175 6.11 -4.13 -12.50
N ALA A 176 4.97 -3.90 -13.16
CA ALA A 176 4.81 -2.76 -14.05
C ALA A 176 4.97 -1.41 -13.32
N ALA A 177 4.41 -1.29 -12.11
CA ALA A 177 4.57 -0.10 -11.29
C ALA A 177 6.02 0.12 -10.85
N ALA A 178 6.74 -0.95 -10.47
CA ALA A 178 8.16 -0.87 -10.12
C ALA A 178 9.01 -0.39 -11.29
N ALA A 179 8.83 -0.99 -12.48
CA ALA A 179 9.54 -0.57 -13.69
C ALA A 179 9.26 0.89 -14.06
N GLN A 180 8.00 1.33 -13.94
CA GLN A 180 7.63 2.71 -14.19
C GLN A 180 8.24 3.67 -13.16
N GLN A 181 8.25 3.29 -11.87
CA GLN A 181 8.88 4.07 -10.80
C GLN A 181 10.38 4.22 -11.02
N GLU A 182 11.10 3.16 -11.39
CA GLU A 182 12.53 3.21 -11.70
C GLU A 182 12.83 4.21 -12.81
N GLY A 183 12.07 4.18 -13.91
CA GLY A 183 12.21 5.14 -15.00
C GLY A 183 11.98 6.59 -14.55
N LEU A 184 10.96 6.81 -13.70
CA LEU A 184 10.67 8.13 -13.15
C LEU A 184 11.74 8.60 -12.15
N TYR A 185 12.31 7.70 -11.34
CA TYR A 185 13.42 8.03 -10.43
C TYR A 185 14.68 8.41 -11.21
N ALA A 186 15.00 7.71 -12.28
CA ALA A 186 16.12 8.05 -13.16
C ALA A 186 15.93 9.45 -13.78
N LYS A 187 14.72 9.76 -14.26
CA LYS A 187 14.35 11.09 -14.77
C LYS A 187 14.43 12.17 -13.70
N LEU A 188 13.97 11.89 -12.50
CA LEU A 188 14.02 12.83 -11.38
C LEU A 188 15.47 13.14 -10.99
N LYS A 189 16.33 12.12 -10.93
CA LYS A 189 17.76 12.28 -10.67
C LYS A 189 18.43 13.14 -11.74
N SER A 190 18.22 12.84 -13.02
CA SER A 190 18.82 13.62 -14.12
C SER A 190 18.32 15.07 -14.15
N THR A 191 17.04 15.31 -13.85
CA THR A 191 16.46 16.66 -13.77
C THR A 191 17.07 17.46 -12.62
N ARG A 192 17.29 16.83 -11.46
CA ARG A 192 17.95 17.47 -10.31
C ARG A 192 19.41 17.81 -10.62
N GLU A 193 20.14 16.90 -11.28
CA GLU A 193 21.52 17.14 -11.71
C GLU A 193 21.60 18.29 -12.73
N ALA A 194 20.69 18.33 -13.70
CA ALA A 194 20.62 19.43 -14.68
C ALA A 194 20.29 20.77 -14.02
N ALA A 195 19.35 20.80 -13.07
CA ALA A 195 19.01 22.01 -12.31
C ALA A 195 20.19 22.49 -11.45
N ALA A 196 20.98 21.58 -10.89
CA ALA A 196 22.17 21.90 -10.11
C ALA A 196 23.32 22.49 -10.96
N ARG A 197 23.40 22.14 -12.26
CA ARG A 197 24.41 22.70 -13.18
C ARG A 197 24.07 24.11 -13.67
N LEU A 198 22.79 24.48 -13.66
CA LEU A 198 22.29 25.78 -14.15
C LEU A 198 22.17 26.86 -13.05
N GLY A 199 22.36 26.49 -11.78
CA GLY A 199 22.15 27.33 -10.61
C GLY A 199 23.45 27.78 -9.95
#